data_AF-A0A5M6INZ0-F1
#
_entry.id   AF-A0A5M6INZ0-F1
#
_cell.length_a   1.000
_cell.length_b   1.000
_cell.length_c   1.000
_cell.angle_alpha   90.00
_cell.angle_beta   90.00
_cell.angle_gamma   90.00
#
_symmetry.space_group_name_H-M   'P 1'
#
loop_
_entity.id
_entity.type
_entity.pdbx_description
1 polymer ?
#
loop_
_entity_poly.entity_id
_entity_poly.type
_entity_poly.pdbx_seq_one_letter_code
_entity_poly.pdbx_strand_id
1 'polypeptide(L)'
;MSTVWDAIVIGAGPAGLAAASLLAEQGAQVVVLDEQPAPGGQIYRAIEAGQANAGLLRILGPEYAHGGTLAARFRASGASYRPGTQVWQVTAEREVWVTSGGRSELLQGRAVVLATGAMERPVPVPGWTLPGVMTAGAVQILLKSAQVLPAEGLVLAGSGPLLSVVAMQCLRAGVKPAAILETATRADALAALRHLPAALGRVARGYLLKGVQMKLALWRAGIPVFREVSDIRIEGDTEAQAVSFRTPGGPRRVAATLVALHEGVVPMTQVTRSLGCEHVWDDAQCCFRPVLDSWGNSSVPGFLVAGDGGGIGGALAAEHAGRIAAWEVLHQLGRIDAARRDAGAAPDRRELAAHLAIRPLLERIFRPRAEILTPADEVVVCRCEEITAGQVREVVRHGCLGPNQAKSFLRAGMGPCQGRMCGLTVSALIAAERGIGMDEVGYFRIRPPLKPVTVGELAAMDIPR
;
A
#
# COMPACT_ATOMS: atom_id res chain seq x y z
N MET A 1 -4.70 -36.16 6.68
CA MET A 1 -4.66 -35.13 7.74
C MET A 1 -3.86 -33.97 7.18
N SER A 2 -4.46 -32.79 7.01
CA SER A 2 -3.71 -31.63 6.52
C SER A 2 -2.63 -31.29 7.54
N THR A 3 -1.39 -31.10 7.07
CA THR A 3 -0.29 -30.63 7.90
C THR A 3 -0.65 -29.27 8.50
N VAL A 4 -0.67 -29.19 9.82
CA VAL A 4 -0.86 -27.91 10.53
C VAL A 4 0.48 -27.18 10.55
N TRP A 5 0.51 -25.98 9.98
CA TRP A 5 1.70 -25.13 9.97
C TRP A 5 1.87 -24.45 11.32
N ASP A 6 3.12 -24.27 11.76
CA ASP A 6 3.39 -23.43 12.93
C ASP A 6 3.02 -21.97 12.63
N ALA A 7 3.34 -21.49 11.43
CA ALA A 7 2.96 -20.16 10.98
C ALA A 7 2.61 -20.13 9.49
N ILE A 8 1.54 -19.40 9.15
CA ILE A 8 1.22 -19.01 7.78
C ILE A 8 1.53 -17.52 7.61
N VAL A 9 2.39 -17.16 6.65
CA VAL A 9 2.70 -15.77 6.32
C VAL A 9 1.99 -15.39 5.03
N ILE A 10 1.13 -14.37 5.08
CA ILE A 10 0.37 -13.88 3.93
C ILE A 10 1.06 -12.64 3.38
N GLY A 11 1.72 -12.79 2.22
CA GLY A 11 2.47 -11.77 1.51
C GLY A 11 3.98 -12.00 1.58
N ALA A 12 4.66 -11.96 0.44
CA ALA A 12 6.11 -12.10 0.27
C ALA A 12 6.78 -10.73 0.03
N GLY A 13 6.26 -9.67 0.66
CA GLY A 13 6.93 -8.36 0.74
C GLY A 13 8.01 -8.33 1.84
N PRO A 14 8.66 -7.17 2.09
CA PRO A 14 9.78 -7.08 3.03
C PRO A 14 9.47 -7.65 4.43
N ALA A 15 8.30 -7.31 4.99
CA ALA A 15 7.86 -7.84 6.27
C ALA A 15 7.69 -9.36 6.27
N GLY A 16 7.01 -9.89 5.24
CA GLY A 16 6.74 -11.32 5.15
C GLY A 16 7.99 -12.15 4.92
N LEU A 17 8.89 -11.70 4.03
CA LEU A 17 10.18 -12.36 3.81
C LEU A 17 11.01 -12.38 5.10
N ALA A 18 11.08 -11.26 5.82
CA ALA A 18 11.84 -11.15 7.05
C ALA A 18 11.26 -12.03 8.18
N ALA A 19 9.93 -12.02 8.33
CA ALA A 19 9.23 -12.84 9.31
C ALA A 19 9.42 -14.34 9.03
N ALA A 20 9.15 -14.76 7.79
CA ALA A 20 9.24 -16.15 7.38
C ALA A 20 10.66 -16.69 7.49
N SER A 21 11.67 -15.91 7.08
CA SER A 21 13.06 -16.31 7.18
C SER A 21 13.45 -16.58 8.63
N LEU A 22 13.15 -15.64 9.54
CA LEU A 22 13.49 -15.78 10.95
C LEU A 22 12.76 -16.97 11.60
N LEU A 23 11.48 -17.15 11.31
CA LEU A 23 10.71 -18.28 11.83
C LEU A 23 11.28 -19.64 11.38
N ALA A 24 11.57 -19.79 10.09
CA ALA A 24 12.09 -21.03 9.54
C ALA A 24 13.52 -21.33 10.02
N GLU A 25 14.38 -20.30 10.10
CA GLU A 25 15.73 -20.40 10.67
C GLU A 25 15.73 -20.80 12.16
N GLN A 26 14.63 -20.53 12.89
CA GLN A 26 14.42 -20.99 14.27
C GLN A 26 13.67 -22.34 14.34
N GLY A 27 13.53 -23.05 13.22
CA GLY A 27 12.99 -24.40 13.14
C GLY A 27 11.45 -24.50 13.20
N ALA A 28 10.73 -23.40 12.96
CA ALA A 28 9.28 -23.45 12.80
C ALA A 28 8.89 -23.92 11.39
N GLN A 29 7.80 -24.67 11.26
CA GLN A 29 7.23 -25.02 9.95
C GLN A 29 6.40 -23.84 9.41
N VAL A 30 6.94 -23.17 8.39
CA VAL A 30 6.36 -21.94 7.83
C VAL A 30 5.96 -22.14 6.37
N VAL A 31 4.77 -21.67 6.02
CA VAL A 31 4.37 -21.46 4.62
C VAL A 31 4.15 -19.99 4.34
N VAL A 32 4.68 -19.51 3.21
CA VAL A 32 4.49 -18.16 2.70
C VAL A 32 3.62 -18.21 1.46
N LEU A 33 2.53 -17.46 1.50
CA LEU A 33 1.53 -17.36 0.44
C LEU A 33 1.64 -15.99 -0.21
N ASP A 34 1.89 -15.94 -1.51
CA ASP A 34 1.94 -14.67 -2.24
C ASP A 34 1.31 -14.81 -3.63
N GLU A 35 0.55 -13.80 -4.03
CA GLU A 35 -0.13 -13.79 -5.32
C GLU A 35 0.80 -13.51 -6.51
N GLN A 36 1.97 -12.94 -6.26
CA GLN A 36 2.94 -12.66 -7.31
C GLN A 36 3.76 -13.93 -7.63
N PRO A 37 4.30 -14.03 -8.85
CA PRO A 37 5.10 -15.19 -9.25
C PRO A 37 6.48 -15.25 -8.55
N ALA A 38 6.92 -14.16 -7.93
CA ALA A 38 8.25 -14.04 -7.31
C ALA A 38 8.18 -13.18 -6.03
N PRO A 39 9.08 -13.41 -5.05
CA PRO A 39 9.14 -12.63 -3.81
C PRO A 39 9.56 -11.17 -4.07
N GLY A 40 9.27 -10.31 -3.08
CA GLY A 40 9.71 -8.91 -3.03
C GLY A 40 8.58 -7.89 -2.83
N GLY A 41 7.32 -8.31 -2.91
CA GLY A 41 6.17 -7.42 -2.73
C GLY A 41 6.12 -6.33 -3.81
N GLN A 42 5.69 -5.11 -3.46
CA GLN A 42 5.62 -4.01 -4.44
C GLN A 42 6.97 -3.27 -4.60
N ILE A 43 7.69 -3.09 -3.50
CA ILE A 43 8.93 -2.31 -3.50
C ILE A 43 10.08 -3.05 -4.19
N TYR A 44 10.20 -4.36 -3.98
CA TYR A 44 11.20 -5.24 -4.60
C TYR A 44 10.54 -6.18 -5.61
N ARG A 45 9.43 -5.75 -6.24
CA ARG A 45 8.71 -6.55 -7.24
C ARG A 45 9.67 -7.06 -8.30
N ALA A 46 9.62 -8.37 -8.58
CA ALA A 46 10.48 -9.07 -9.53
C ALA A 46 11.99 -8.98 -9.24
N ILE A 47 12.38 -8.89 -7.96
CA ILE A 47 13.79 -8.70 -7.58
C ILE A 47 14.72 -9.81 -8.07
N GLU A 48 14.29 -11.07 -8.07
CA GLU A 48 15.11 -12.19 -8.54
C GLU A 48 15.50 -12.03 -10.02
N ALA A 49 14.53 -11.67 -10.88
CA ALA A 49 14.79 -11.36 -12.28
C ALA A 49 15.58 -10.04 -12.44
N GLY A 50 15.27 -9.05 -11.60
CA GLY A 50 15.94 -7.76 -11.63
C GLY A 50 17.41 -7.83 -11.25
N GLN A 51 17.81 -8.71 -10.33
CA GLN A 51 19.20 -8.92 -9.95
C GLN A 51 20.06 -9.44 -11.12
N ALA A 52 19.48 -10.22 -12.02
CA ALA A 52 20.15 -10.69 -13.22
C ALA A 52 20.31 -9.60 -14.31
N ASN A 53 19.69 -8.44 -14.13
CA ASN A 53 19.69 -7.34 -15.11
C ASN A 53 20.39 -6.08 -14.56
N ALA A 54 21.67 -5.93 -14.88
CA ALA A 54 22.48 -4.80 -14.46
C ALA A 54 21.92 -3.43 -14.91
N GLY A 55 21.29 -3.38 -16.09
CA GLY A 55 20.65 -2.16 -16.61
C GLY A 55 19.47 -1.73 -15.75
N LEU A 56 18.61 -2.69 -15.38
CA LEU A 56 17.45 -2.45 -14.52
C LEU A 56 17.86 -2.08 -13.10
N LEU A 57 18.88 -2.72 -12.53
CA LEU A 57 19.44 -2.34 -11.22
C LEU A 57 19.95 -0.90 -11.19
N ARG A 58 20.62 -0.45 -12.26
CA ARG A 58 21.07 0.93 -12.38
C ARG A 58 19.91 1.92 -12.41
N ILE A 59 18.82 1.58 -13.11
CA ILE A 59 17.61 2.40 -13.19
C ILE A 59 16.93 2.48 -11.82
N LEU A 60 16.63 1.33 -11.22
CA LEU A 60 15.85 1.23 -9.98
C LEU A 60 16.64 1.65 -8.75
N GLY A 61 17.97 1.51 -8.76
CA GLY A 61 18.89 1.98 -7.74
C GLY A 61 19.12 1.01 -6.57
N PRO A 62 19.95 1.42 -5.59
CA PRO A 62 20.45 0.54 -4.52
C PRO A 62 19.36 0.06 -3.56
N GLU A 63 18.30 0.85 -3.34
CA GLU A 63 17.19 0.42 -2.49
C GLU A 63 16.46 -0.79 -3.07
N TYR A 64 16.27 -0.83 -4.40
CA TYR A 64 15.70 -1.99 -5.05
C TYR A 64 16.64 -3.19 -4.91
N ALA A 65 17.95 -2.99 -5.12
CA ALA A 65 18.96 -4.03 -5.00
C ALA A 65 19.02 -4.68 -3.59
N HIS A 66 18.72 -3.92 -2.52
CA HIS A 66 18.61 -4.45 -1.15
C HIS A 66 17.62 -5.62 -1.04
N GLY A 67 16.52 -5.58 -1.79
CA GLY A 67 15.54 -6.65 -1.80
C GLY A 67 16.12 -8.01 -2.20
N GLY A 68 17.23 -8.01 -2.95
CA GLY A 68 17.90 -9.21 -3.40
C GLY A 68 18.58 -9.97 -2.27
N THR A 69 19.17 -9.24 -1.31
CA THR A 69 19.72 -9.83 -0.08
C THR A 69 18.61 -10.49 0.73
N LEU A 70 17.47 -9.83 0.85
CA LEU A 70 16.32 -10.35 1.59
C LEU A 70 15.70 -11.58 0.92
N ALA A 71 15.55 -11.55 -0.42
CA ALA A 71 15.07 -12.68 -1.20
C ALA A 71 16.02 -13.88 -1.11
N ALA A 72 17.34 -13.66 -1.21
CA ALA A 72 18.35 -14.71 -1.09
C ALA A 72 18.31 -15.38 0.29
N ARG A 73 18.24 -14.59 1.37
CA ARG A 73 18.08 -15.13 2.74
C ARG A 73 16.79 -15.94 2.85
N PHE A 74 15.67 -15.42 2.34
CA PHE A 74 14.39 -16.12 2.38
C PHE A 74 14.46 -17.48 1.68
N ARG A 75 15.06 -17.55 0.49
CA ARG A 75 15.24 -18.81 -0.25
C ARG A 75 16.11 -19.82 0.50
N ALA A 76 17.10 -19.35 1.26
CA ALA A 76 17.97 -20.18 2.08
C ALA A 76 17.37 -20.59 3.44
N SER A 77 16.25 -19.96 3.86
CA SER A 77 15.72 -20.12 5.23
C SER A 77 15.05 -21.47 5.54
N GLY A 78 14.63 -22.22 4.51
CA GLY A 78 13.83 -23.43 4.67
C GLY A 78 12.31 -23.21 4.78
N ALA A 79 11.83 -21.96 4.69
CA ALA A 79 10.39 -21.69 4.60
C ALA A 79 9.79 -22.25 3.29
N SER A 80 8.59 -22.84 3.38
CA SER A 80 7.85 -23.28 2.19
C SER A 80 7.25 -22.06 1.49
N TYR A 81 7.54 -21.87 0.20
CA TYR A 81 7.05 -20.73 -0.57
C TYR A 81 6.07 -21.16 -1.65
N ARG A 82 4.90 -20.51 -1.69
CA ARG A 82 3.84 -20.73 -2.68
C ARG A 82 3.57 -19.43 -3.45
N PRO A 83 4.33 -19.17 -4.53
CA PRO A 83 4.05 -18.05 -5.44
C PRO A 83 2.74 -18.28 -6.21
N GLY A 84 2.16 -17.23 -6.78
CA GLY A 84 0.92 -17.33 -7.56
C GLY A 84 -0.24 -17.96 -6.78
N THR A 85 -0.27 -17.74 -5.47
CA THR A 85 -1.26 -18.31 -4.55
C THR A 85 -2.07 -17.19 -3.92
N GLN A 86 -3.35 -17.12 -4.29
CA GLN A 86 -4.25 -16.07 -3.84
C GLN A 86 -5.00 -16.52 -2.58
N VAL A 87 -4.81 -15.80 -1.47
CA VAL A 87 -5.67 -15.94 -0.29
C VAL A 87 -7.02 -15.26 -0.57
N TRP A 88 -8.10 -16.02 -0.45
CA TRP A 88 -9.46 -15.51 -0.66
C TRP A 88 -10.32 -15.56 0.62
N GLN A 89 -9.97 -16.33 1.64
CA GLN A 89 -10.63 -16.28 2.94
C GLN A 89 -9.66 -16.59 4.08
N VAL A 90 -9.84 -15.92 5.21
CA VAL A 90 -9.16 -16.20 6.47
C VAL A 90 -10.21 -16.19 7.57
N THR A 91 -10.27 -17.22 8.41
CA THR A 91 -11.24 -17.34 9.52
C THR A 91 -10.57 -17.13 10.88
N ALA A 92 -11.35 -16.95 11.95
CA ALA A 92 -10.82 -16.77 13.30
C ALA A 92 -10.09 -18.02 13.84
N GLU A 93 -10.41 -19.19 13.28
CA GLU A 93 -9.81 -20.49 13.60
C GLU A 93 -8.40 -20.66 13.00
N ARG A 94 -7.89 -19.64 12.29
CA ARG A 94 -6.60 -19.65 11.57
C ARG A 94 -6.60 -20.63 10.39
N GLU A 95 -7.77 -20.81 9.81
CA GLU A 95 -7.95 -21.40 8.48
C GLU A 95 -7.66 -20.34 7.42
N VAL A 96 -6.77 -20.67 6.48
CA VAL A 96 -6.40 -19.82 5.35
C VAL A 96 -6.75 -20.54 4.07
N TRP A 97 -7.78 -20.03 3.39
CA TRP A 97 -8.27 -20.58 2.14
C TRP A 97 -7.59 -19.87 0.98
N VAL A 98 -7.00 -20.65 0.08
CA VAL A 98 -6.27 -20.15 -1.06
C VAL A 98 -6.75 -20.76 -2.37
N THR A 99 -6.47 -20.09 -3.48
CA THR A 99 -6.53 -20.68 -4.82
C THR A 99 -5.19 -20.53 -5.51
N SER A 100 -4.77 -21.59 -6.21
CA SER A 100 -3.60 -21.59 -7.09
C SER A 100 -3.77 -22.65 -8.18
N GLY A 101 -3.35 -22.35 -9.42
CA GLY A 101 -3.43 -23.30 -10.52
C GLY A 101 -4.85 -23.82 -10.82
N GLY A 102 -5.88 -23.02 -10.56
CA GLY A 102 -7.28 -23.38 -10.79
C GLY A 102 -7.88 -24.31 -9.72
N ARG A 103 -7.24 -24.46 -8.56
CA ARG A 103 -7.75 -25.28 -7.44
C ARG A 103 -7.73 -24.50 -6.15
N SER A 104 -8.82 -24.59 -5.39
CA SER A 104 -8.89 -24.10 -4.02
C SER A 104 -8.45 -25.16 -3.02
N GLU A 105 -7.90 -24.72 -1.91
CA GLU A 105 -7.45 -25.57 -0.81
C GLU A 105 -7.52 -24.81 0.53
N LEU A 106 -7.53 -25.58 1.62
CA LEU A 106 -7.49 -25.08 2.99
C LEU A 106 -6.12 -25.37 3.63
N LEU A 107 -5.51 -24.35 4.21
CA LEU A 107 -4.32 -24.45 5.05
C LEU A 107 -4.67 -24.08 6.50
N GLN A 108 -4.18 -24.87 7.45
CA GLN A 108 -4.35 -24.60 8.88
C GLN A 108 -3.06 -24.11 9.50
N GLY A 109 -3.10 -22.99 10.24
CA GLY A 109 -1.97 -22.45 10.98
C GLY A 109 -2.19 -22.43 12.50
N ARG A 110 -1.10 -22.47 13.27
CA ARG A 110 -1.11 -22.14 14.72
C ARG A 110 -1.01 -20.64 14.96
N ALA A 111 -0.33 -19.92 14.07
CA ALA A 111 -0.30 -18.46 13.99
C ALA A 111 -0.39 -18.00 12.52
N VAL A 112 -0.88 -16.79 12.28
CA VAL A 112 -0.95 -16.17 10.95
C VAL A 112 -0.34 -14.77 10.99
N VAL A 113 0.67 -14.53 10.16
CA VAL A 113 1.30 -13.22 9.98
C VAL A 113 0.77 -12.58 8.72
N LEU A 114 -0.01 -11.51 8.89
CA LEU A 114 -0.57 -10.68 7.83
C LEU A 114 0.48 -9.64 7.39
N ALA A 115 1.24 -9.97 6.36
CA ALA A 115 2.21 -9.09 5.71
C ALA A 115 1.66 -8.54 4.38
N THR A 116 0.38 -8.17 4.38
CA THR A 116 -0.40 -7.79 3.19
C THR A 116 -0.01 -6.43 2.59
N GLY A 117 0.81 -5.66 3.30
CA GLY A 117 1.37 -4.38 2.83
C GLY A 117 0.33 -3.28 2.67
N ALA A 118 0.58 -2.40 1.71
CA ALA A 118 -0.25 -1.23 1.43
C ALA A 118 -0.61 -1.14 -0.06
N MET A 119 -1.67 -0.39 -0.35
CA MET A 119 -2.04 0.02 -1.70
C MET A 119 -1.87 1.53 -1.87
N GLU A 120 -1.72 2.00 -3.09
CA GLU A 120 -1.81 3.43 -3.34
C GLU A 120 -3.19 3.97 -3.00
N ARG A 121 -3.20 5.17 -2.42
CA ARG A 121 -4.43 5.90 -2.12
C ARG A 121 -5.16 6.19 -3.44
N PRO A 122 -6.46 5.88 -3.55
CA PRO A 122 -7.25 6.31 -4.68
C PRO A 122 -7.29 7.84 -4.78
N VAL A 123 -7.12 8.38 -5.99
CA VAL A 123 -7.08 9.84 -6.25
C VAL A 123 -8.19 10.20 -7.25
N PRO A 124 -9.45 10.27 -6.79
CA PRO A 124 -10.57 10.61 -7.66
C PRO A 124 -10.53 12.11 -7.99
N VAL A 125 -10.18 12.42 -9.23
CA VAL A 125 -10.23 13.78 -9.81
C VAL A 125 -10.99 13.73 -11.13
N PRO A 126 -11.54 14.84 -11.66
CA PRO A 126 -12.20 14.82 -12.97
C PRO A 126 -11.30 14.19 -14.05
N GLY A 127 -11.86 13.22 -14.79
CA GLY A 127 -11.15 12.48 -15.84
C GLY A 127 -10.23 11.35 -15.37
N TRP A 128 -10.11 11.05 -14.07
CA TRP A 128 -9.20 9.99 -13.59
C TRP A 128 -9.54 8.56 -14.03
N THR A 129 -10.72 8.36 -14.60
CA THR A 129 -11.18 7.07 -15.17
C THR A 129 -10.82 6.89 -16.64
N LEU A 130 -10.28 7.93 -17.30
CA LEU A 130 -9.90 7.86 -18.71
C LEU A 130 -8.74 6.86 -18.92
N PRO A 131 -8.74 6.11 -20.04
CA PRO A 131 -7.53 5.48 -20.54
C PRO A 131 -6.37 6.48 -20.60
N GLY A 132 -5.16 6.04 -20.25
CA GLY A 132 -4.01 6.93 -20.06
C GLY A 132 -3.86 7.45 -18.62
N VAL A 133 -4.78 7.15 -17.71
CA VAL A 133 -4.62 7.46 -16.29
C VAL A 133 -4.30 6.20 -15.50
N MET A 134 -3.26 6.26 -14.67
CA MET A 134 -2.90 5.20 -13.73
C MET A 134 -2.25 5.77 -12.48
N THR A 135 -1.85 4.92 -11.53
CA THR A 135 -1.11 5.38 -10.36
C THR A 135 0.40 5.45 -10.64
N ALA A 136 1.14 6.26 -9.88
CA ALA A 136 2.61 6.30 -10.03
C ALA A 136 3.26 4.95 -9.71
N GLY A 137 2.72 4.19 -8.75
CA GLY A 137 3.17 2.83 -8.50
C GLY A 137 2.79 1.85 -9.61
N ALA A 138 1.70 2.05 -10.36
CA ALA A 138 1.40 1.25 -11.56
C ALA A 138 2.48 1.45 -12.65
N VAL A 139 2.91 2.70 -12.88
CA VAL A 139 4.06 2.99 -13.75
C VAL A 139 5.31 2.25 -13.26
N GLN A 140 5.56 2.27 -11.94
CA GLN A 140 6.69 1.55 -11.37
C GLN A 140 6.57 0.02 -11.50
N ILE A 141 5.36 -0.54 -11.40
CA ILE A 141 5.10 -1.97 -11.62
C ILE A 141 5.43 -2.36 -13.06
N LEU A 142 5.00 -1.56 -14.05
CA LEU A 142 5.32 -1.78 -15.47
C LEU A 142 6.85 -1.73 -15.70
N LEU A 143 7.53 -0.75 -15.12
CA LEU A 143 9.00 -0.67 -15.21
C LEU A 143 9.69 -1.88 -14.58
N LYS A 144 9.27 -2.31 -13.38
CA LYS A 144 9.92 -3.42 -12.67
C LYS A 144 9.67 -4.79 -13.30
N SER A 145 8.45 -5.01 -13.80
CA SER A 145 8.00 -6.35 -14.23
C SER A 145 8.11 -6.53 -15.74
N ALA A 146 7.74 -5.51 -16.51
CA ALA A 146 7.72 -5.55 -17.97
C ALA A 146 8.87 -4.76 -18.60
N GLN A 147 9.63 -3.98 -17.81
CA GLN A 147 10.68 -3.08 -18.32
C GLN A 147 10.16 -2.07 -19.34
N VAL A 148 8.90 -1.67 -19.19
CA VAL A 148 8.21 -0.71 -20.06
C VAL A 148 8.04 0.62 -19.33
N LEU A 149 8.33 1.69 -20.06
CA LEU A 149 8.00 3.07 -19.71
C LEU A 149 7.34 3.74 -20.92
N PRO A 150 6.50 4.77 -20.71
CA PRO A 150 6.02 5.61 -21.80
C PRO A 150 7.19 6.27 -22.52
N ALA A 151 7.13 6.37 -23.84
CA ALA A 151 8.16 7.08 -24.61
C ALA A 151 8.12 8.59 -24.36
N GLU A 152 6.91 9.15 -24.29
CA GLU A 152 6.65 10.58 -24.09
C GLU A 152 5.30 10.83 -23.40
N GLY A 153 5.03 12.09 -23.04
CA GLY A 153 3.71 12.51 -22.55
C GLY A 153 3.37 12.13 -21.09
N LEU A 154 4.34 11.63 -20.32
CA LEU A 154 4.13 11.28 -18.90
C LEU A 154 4.06 12.53 -18.01
N VAL A 155 2.94 12.75 -17.34
CA VAL A 155 2.79 13.70 -16.24
C VAL A 155 2.63 12.96 -14.92
N LEU A 156 3.42 13.35 -13.92
CA LEU A 156 3.37 12.80 -12.56
C LEU A 156 2.67 13.81 -11.65
N ALA A 157 1.58 13.43 -10.98
CA ALA A 157 0.75 14.38 -10.24
C ALA A 157 0.31 13.89 -8.85
N GLY A 158 0.38 14.79 -7.88
CA GLY A 158 -0.09 14.58 -6.50
C GLY A 158 0.96 14.89 -5.45
N SER A 159 1.04 14.07 -4.40
CA SER A 159 1.88 14.27 -3.23
C SER A 159 2.63 13.00 -2.83
N GLY A 160 3.86 13.17 -2.36
CA GLY A 160 4.66 12.10 -1.77
C GLY A 160 6.02 11.88 -2.44
N PRO A 161 6.93 11.17 -1.76
CA PRO A 161 8.27 10.93 -2.28
C PRO A 161 8.28 10.03 -3.52
N LEU A 162 7.24 9.20 -3.73
CA LEU A 162 7.18 8.27 -4.86
C LEU A 162 7.20 9.00 -6.21
N LEU A 163 6.60 10.18 -6.32
CA LEU A 163 6.63 10.97 -7.57
C LEU A 163 8.07 11.26 -7.98
N SER A 164 8.91 11.72 -7.04
CA SER A 164 10.32 11.96 -7.30
C SER A 164 11.09 10.68 -7.60
N VAL A 165 10.75 9.55 -6.95
CA VAL A 165 11.38 8.25 -7.21
C VAL A 165 11.09 7.79 -8.64
N VAL A 166 9.84 7.81 -9.07
CA VAL A 166 9.43 7.41 -10.42
C VAL A 166 10.03 8.35 -11.47
N ALA A 167 10.03 9.66 -11.23
CA ALA A 167 10.66 10.62 -12.13
C ALA A 167 12.17 10.35 -12.32
N MET A 168 12.88 10.06 -11.24
CA MET A 168 14.31 9.71 -11.30
C MET A 168 14.56 8.37 -12.01
N GLN A 169 13.68 7.39 -11.83
CA GLN A 169 13.75 6.12 -12.55
C GLN A 169 13.52 6.32 -14.05
N CYS A 170 12.55 7.16 -14.44
CA CYS A 170 12.34 7.54 -15.84
C CYS A 170 13.59 8.19 -16.42
N LEU A 171 14.17 9.18 -15.73
CA LEU A 171 15.39 9.86 -16.19
C LEU A 171 16.56 8.89 -16.40
N ARG A 172 16.77 7.94 -15.48
CA ARG A 172 17.82 6.93 -15.60
C ARG A 172 17.56 5.94 -16.74
N ALA A 173 16.30 5.74 -17.11
CA ALA A 173 15.90 4.97 -18.28
C ALA A 173 15.91 5.80 -19.58
N GLY A 174 16.29 7.07 -19.53
CA GLY A 174 16.35 7.96 -20.70
C GLY A 174 15.02 8.63 -21.05
N VAL A 175 13.96 8.44 -20.25
CA VAL A 175 12.65 9.05 -20.45
C VAL A 175 12.50 10.29 -19.58
N LYS A 176 12.13 11.43 -20.17
CA LYS A 176 11.84 12.65 -19.43
C LYS A 176 10.33 12.82 -19.23
N PRO A 177 9.83 12.83 -17.99
CA PRO A 177 8.45 13.25 -17.73
C PRO A 177 8.21 14.67 -18.25
N ALA A 178 7.03 14.90 -18.82
CA ALA A 178 6.59 16.20 -19.34
C ALA A 178 6.42 17.24 -18.22
N ALA A 179 5.91 16.82 -17.05
CA ALA A 179 5.81 17.66 -15.86
C ALA A 179 5.67 16.83 -14.58
N ILE A 180 6.03 17.43 -13.45
CA ILE A 180 5.68 16.97 -12.11
C ILE A 180 4.77 18.03 -11.46
N LEU A 181 3.60 17.62 -11.02
CA LEU A 181 2.59 18.45 -10.37
C LEU A 181 2.55 18.10 -8.87
N GLU A 182 3.23 18.87 -8.03
CA GLU A 182 3.25 18.67 -6.58
C GLU A 182 2.06 19.40 -5.92
N THR A 183 1.18 18.67 -5.23
CA THR A 183 0.02 19.22 -4.50
C THR A 183 0.36 19.71 -3.09
N ALA A 184 1.51 19.30 -2.55
CA ALA A 184 2.01 19.75 -1.24
C ALA A 184 2.17 21.27 -1.17
N THR A 185 1.74 21.88 -0.06
CA THR A 185 1.75 23.35 0.11
C THR A 185 2.96 23.84 0.90
N ARG A 186 3.29 25.15 0.77
CA ARG A 186 4.29 25.78 1.65
C ARG A 186 3.87 25.77 3.12
N ALA A 187 2.56 25.89 3.39
CA ALA A 187 2.01 25.85 4.75
C ALA A 187 2.25 24.48 5.39
N ASP A 188 2.10 23.39 4.62
CA ASP A 188 2.39 22.03 5.08
C ASP A 188 3.87 21.87 5.41
N ALA A 189 4.76 22.35 4.53
CA ALA A 189 6.20 22.32 4.76
C ALA A 189 6.62 23.12 6.00
N LEU A 190 6.07 24.32 6.19
CA LEU A 190 6.33 25.16 7.37
C LEU A 190 5.83 24.48 8.66
N ALA A 191 4.61 23.93 8.63
CA ALA A 191 4.03 23.25 9.77
C ALA A 191 4.79 21.96 10.13
N ALA A 192 5.46 21.34 9.15
CA ALA A 192 6.27 20.15 9.35
C ALA A 192 7.59 20.45 10.10
N LEU A 193 8.10 21.69 10.07
CA LEU A 193 9.37 22.05 10.73
C LEU A 193 9.40 21.70 12.23
N ARG A 194 8.24 21.66 12.91
CA ARG A 194 8.13 21.23 14.31
C ARG A 194 8.60 19.80 14.54
N HIS A 195 8.54 18.94 13.52
CA HIS A 195 8.96 17.53 13.56
C HIS A 195 10.41 17.34 13.13
N LEU A 196 11.09 18.41 12.69
CA LEU A 196 12.47 18.33 12.21
C LEU A 196 13.45 17.78 13.27
N PRO A 197 13.36 18.13 14.58
CA PRO A 197 14.28 17.59 15.59
C PRO A 197 14.25 16.05 15.69
N ALA A 198 13.07 15.44 15.63
CA ALA A 198 12.92 13.98 15.60
C ALA A 198 13.50 13.36 14.31
N ALA A 199 13.46 14.11 13.20
CA ALA A 199 14.04 13.75 11.92
C ALA A 199 15.56 13.98 11.80
N LEU A 200 16.26 14.38 12.87
CA LEU A 200 17.70 14.57 12.89
C LEU A 200 18.50 13.30 13.23
N GLY A 201 17.85 12.15 13.44
CA GLY A 201 18.55 10.87 13.57
C GLY A 201 19.34 10.50 12.30
N ARG A 202 20.41 9.71 12.42
CA ARG A 202 21.27 9.29 11.30
C ARG A 202 20.47 8.76 10.10
N VAL A 203 19.51 7.86 10.36
CA VAL A 203 18.66 7.23 9.35
C VAL A 203 17.74 8.26 8.68
N ALA A 204 17.03 9.05 9.47
CA ALA A 204 16.10 10.09 9.00
C ALA A 204 16.79 11.16 8.15
N ARG A 205 18.01 11.60 8.53
CA ARG A 205 18.85 12.51 7.74
C ARG A 205 19.21 11.93 6.37
N GLY A 206 19.47 10.62 6.29
CA GLY A 206 19.75 9.94 5.02
C GLY A 206 18.59 10.07 4.02
N TYR A 207 17.35 9.89 4.49
CA TYR A 207 16.16 10.06 3.66
C TYR A 207 15.98 11.51 3.17
N LEU A 208 16.20 12.49 4.05
CA LEU A 208 16.11 13.91 3.68
C LEU A 208 17.16 14.30 2.63
N LEU A 209 18.43 13.94 2.85
CA LEU A 209 19.52 14.19 1.91
C LEU A 209 19.22 13.59 0.54
N LYS A 210 18.71 12.36 0.52
CA LYS A 210 18.29 11.70 -0.71
C LYS A 210 17.17 12.47 -1.42
N GLY A 211 16.14 12.89 -0.69
CA GLY A 211 15.05 13.70 -1.26
C GLY A 211 15.57 14.98 -1.92
N VAL A 212 16.52 15.67 -1.27
CA VAL A 212 17.18 16.87 -1.82
C VAL A 212 17.98 16.54 -3.08
N GLN A 213 18.79 15.47 -3.06
CA GLN A 213 19.58 15.03 -4.21
C GLN A 213 18.70 14.73 -5.42
N MET A 214 17.56 14.06 -5.21
CA MET A 214 16.61 13.74 -6.27
C MET A 214 15.99 15.01 -6.84
N LYS A 215 15.52 15.94 -5.99
CA LYS A 215 14.96 17.22 -6.46
C LYS A 215 15.98 18.03 -7.28
N LEU A 216 17.24 18.06 -6.84
CA LEU A 216 18.32 18.73 -7.57
C LEU A 216 18.60 18.08 -8.93
N ALA A 217 18.61 16.74 -8.99
CA ALA A 217 18.82 16.01 -10.25
C ALA A 217 17.67 16.24 -11.24
N LEU A 218 16.42 16.23 -10.78
CA LEU A 218 15.23 16.53 -11.59
C LEU A 218 15.28 17.97 -12.15
N TRP A 219 15.67 18.93 -11.30
CA TRP A 219 15.84 20.33 -11.72
C TRP A 219 16.93 20.47 -12.79
N ARG A 220 18.11 19.85 -12.59
CA ARG A 220 19.21 19.87 -13.57
C ARG A 220 18.84 19.20 -14.90
N ALA A 221 17.97 18.20 -14.87
CA ALA A 221 17.47 17.54 -16.08
C ALA A 221 16.47 18.38 -16.89
N GLY A 222 16.05 19.53 -16.34
CA GLY A 222 15.12 20.47 -16.96
C GLY A 222 13.65 20.04 -16.88
N ILE A 223 13.28 19.15 -15.95
CA ILE A 223 11.88 18.72 -15.80
C ILE A 223 11.06 19.87 -15.17
N PRO A 224 9.96 20.31 -15.81
CA PRO A 224 9.06 21.28 -15.21
C PRO A 224 8.42 20.73 -13.93
N VAL A 225 8.59 21.45 -12.81
CA VAL A 225 7.94 21.11 -11.54
C VAL A 225 7.02 22.25 -11.12
N PHE A 226 5.73 21.98 -11.11
CA PHE A 226 4.70 22.90 -10.62
C PHE A 226 4.38 22.55 -9.17
N ARG A 227 4.32 23.55 -8.30
CA ARG A 227 4.10 23.38 -6.86
C ARG A 227 2.79 24.00 -6.42
N GLU A 228 2.29 23.52 -5.28
CA GLU A 228 1.04 23.98 -4.68
C GLU A 228 -0.13 23.83 -5.67
N VAL A 229 -0.11 22.73 -6.43
CA VAL A 229 -1.10 22.43 -7.45
C VAL A 229 -2.45 22.11 -6.81
N SER A 230 -3.54 22.61 -7.41
CA SER A 230 -4.93 22.31 -7.05
C SER A 230 -5.81 22.19 -8.30
N ASP A 231 -7.06 21.76 -8.14
CA ASP A 231 -8.05 21.64 -9.23
C ASP A 231 -7.49 20.86 -10.43
N ILE A 232 -6.84 19.73 -10.15
CA ILE A 232 -6.29 18.84 -11.18
C ILE A 232 -7.46 18.22 -11.94
N ARG A 233 -7.48 18.40 -13.26
CA ARG A 233 -8.47 17.83 -14.18
C ARG A 233 -7.75 17.17 -15.33
N ILE A 234 -8.12 15.93 -15.62
CA ILE A 234 -7.59 15.19 -16.76
C ILE A 234 -8.60 15.35 -17.90
N GLU A 235 -8.11 15.87 -19.02
CA GLU A 235 -8.90 16.20 -20.19
C GLU A 235 -8.74 15.12 -21.25
N GLY A 236 -9.85 14.81 -21.92
CA GLY A 236 -9.89 13.89 -23.05
C GLY A 236 -11.30 13.33 -23.28
N ASP A 237 -11.57 12.93 -24.52
CA ASP A 237 -12.87 12.35 -24.89
C ASP A 237 -12.88 10.84 -24.63
N THR A 238 -11.96 10.10 -25.26
CA THR A 238 -11.83 8.65 -25.14
C THR A 238 -10.60 8.21 -24.34
N GLU A 239 -9.60 9.07 -24.24
CA GLU A 239 -8.33 8.84 -23.54
C GLU A 239 -7.73 10.17 -23.09
N ALA A 240 -6.81 10.14 -22.13
CA ALA A 240 -6.13 11.33 -21.63
C ALA A 240 -5.32 12.03 -22.74
N GLN A 241 -5.53 13.33 -22.89
CA GLN A 241 -4.84 14.18 -23.87
C GLN A 241 -4.12 15.35 -23.20
N ALA A 242 -4.60 15.80 -22.03
CA ALA A 242 -3.97 16.86 -21.26
C ALA A 242 -4.35 16.80 -19.78
N VAL A 243 -3.61 17.56 -18.98
CA VAL A 243 -3.96 17.87 -17.59
C VAL A 243 -4.04 19.38 -17.44
N SER A 244 -5.20 19.88 -17.00
CA SER A 244 -5.37 21.25 -16.52
C SER A 244 -5.34 21.30 -15.00
N PHE A 245 -4.81 22.39 -14.46
CA PHE A 245 -4.64 22.58 -13.03
C PHE A 245 -4.42 24.06 -12.69
N ARG A 246 -4.49 24.38 -11.40
CA ARG A 246 -4.18 25.72 -10.87
C ARG A 246 -2.87 25.72 -10.10
N THR A 247 -2.19 26.85 -10.17
CA THR A 247 -1.02 27.19 -9.36
C THR A 247 -1.25 28.56 -8.71
N PRO A 248 -0.42 28.99 -7.75
CA PRO A 248 -0.45 30.37 -7.26
C PRO A 248 -0.29 31.41 -8.38
N GLY A 249 0.35 31.05 -9.49
CA GLY A 249 0.52 31.89 -10.68
C GLY A 249 -0.62 31.79 -11.71
N GLY A 250 -1.76 31.20 -11.35
CA GLY A 250 -2.94 31.08 -12.21
C GLY A 250 -3.12 29.70 -12.86
N PRO A 251 -4.10 29.56 -13.77
CA PRO A 251 -4.38 28.32 -14.46
C PRO A 251 -3.24 27.92 -15.40
N ARG A 252 -3.05 26.61 -15.54
CA ARG A 252 -2.04 25.97 -16.38
C ARG A 252 -2.63 24.75 -17.06
N ARG A 253 -2.04 24.36 -18.19
CA ARG A 253 -2.39 23.17 -18.96
C ARG A 253 -1.13 22.55 -19.54
N VAL A 254 -1.01 21.23 -19.46
CA VAL A 254 0.11 20.46 -20.02
C VAL A 254 -0.47 19.32 -20.85
N ALA A 255 0.01 19.15 -22.09
CA ALA A 255 -0.35 17.99 -22.91
C ALA A 255 0.21 16.71 -22.28
N ALA A 256 -0.62 15.68 -22.19
CA ALA A 256 -0.29 14.44 -21.50
C ALA A 256 -1.12 13.27 -22.04
N THR A 257 -0.45 12.26 -22.57
CA THR A 257 -1.07 10.98 -22.98
C THR A 257 -1.04 9.96 -21.85
N LEU A 258 -0.19 10.18 -20.84
CA LEU A 258 -0.16 9.37 -19.63
C LEU A 258 -0.08 10.24 -18.38
N VAL A 259 -1.00 10.05 -17.44
CA VAL A 259 -1.06 10.75 -16.16
C VAL A 259 -0.94 9.75 -15.03
N ALA A 260 0.13 9.84 -14.25
CA ALA A 260 0.32 9.01 -13.07
C ALA A 260 -0.03 9.79 -11.80
N LEU A 261 -1.15 9.41 -11.18
CA LEU A 261 -1.63 10.01 -9.94
C LEU A 261 -1.02 9.32 -8.72
N HIS A 262 -0.64 10.10 -7.70
CA HIS A 262 -0.18 9.55 -6.43
C HIS A 262 -0.40 10.54 -5.31
N GLU A 263 -1.12 10.12 -4.28
CA GLU A 263 -1.31 10.94 -3.07
C GLU A 263 -0.88 10.17 -1.83
N GLY A 264 0.12 9.29 -1.95
CA GLY A 264 0.55 8.39 -0.89
C GLY A 264 -0.09 7.00 -0.96
N VAL A 265 0.17 6.20 0.06
CA VAL A 265 -0.30 4.82 0.21
C VAL A 265 -1.13 4.67 1.50
N VAL A 266 -1.99 3.66 1.54
CA VAL A 266 -2.83 3.30 2.68
C VAL A 266 -2.75 1.79 2.96
N PRO A 267 -2.86 1.35 4.23
CA PRO A 267 -2.77 -0.06 4.57
C PRO A 267 -3.82 -0.94 3.85
N MET A 268 -3.41 -2.15 3.44
CA MET A 268 -4.31 -3.17 2.88
C MET A 268 -5.06 -3.88 4.02
N THR A 269 -6.16 -3.28 4.48
CA THR A 269 -6.94 -3.70 5.66
C THR A 269 -8.00 -4.77 5.40
N GLN A 270 -8.07 -5.36 4.20
CA GLN A 270 -9.19 -6.21 3.80
C GLN A 270 -9.24 -7.50 4.60
N VAL A 271 -8.09 -8.13 4.86
CA VAL A 271 -8.00 -9.34 5.68
C VAL A 271 -8.36 -9.02 7.14
N THR A 272 -7.74 -7.99 7.73
CA THR A 272 -7.99 -7.59 9.12
C THR A 272 -9.45 -7.17 9.33
N ARG A 273 -10.08 -6.51 8.36
CA ARG A 273 -11.51 -6.16 8.41
C ARG A 273 -12.43 -7.37 8.26
N SER A 274 -12.08 -8.33 7.41
CA SER A 274 -12.85 -9.57 7.26
C SER A 274 -12.79 -10.43 8.53
N LEU A 275 -11.66 -10.41 9.24
CA LEU A 275 -11.48 -11.06 10.54
C LEU A 275 -12.20 -10.35 11.69
N GLY A 276 -12.65 -9.10 11.48
CA GLY A 276 -13.24 -8.29 12.54
C GLY A 276 -12.22 -7.70 13.52
N CYS A 277 -10.95 -7.56 13.11
CA CYS A 277 -9.97 -6.83 13.92
C CYS A 277 -10.45 -5.39 14.16
N GLU A 278 -10.13 -4.84 15.33
CA GLU A 278 -10.37 -3.43 15.64
C GLU A 278 -9.52 -2.54 14.73
N HIS A 279 -10.10 -1.41 14.31
CA HIS A 279 -9.42 -0.41 13.48
C HIS A 279 -9.69 0.97 14.04
N VAL A 280 -8.71 1.85 13.85
CA VAL A 280 -8.80 3.28 14.18
C VAL A 280 -8.42 4.12 12.98
N TRP A 281 -8.99 5.31 12.89
CA TRP A 281 -8.57 6.35 11.98
C TRP A 281 -7.25 6.97 12.42
N ASP A 282 -6.30 7.06 11.51
CA ASP A 282 -5.04 7.75 11.70
C ASP A 282 -5.09 9.09 10.96
N ASP A 283 -5.21 10.19 11.71
CA ASP A 283 -5.30 11.53 11.14
C ASP A 283 -4.01 11.99 10.44
N ALA A 284 -2.85 11.51 10.90
CA ALA A 284 -1.58 11.88 10.30
C ALA A 284 -1.42 11.21 8.94
N GLN A 285 -1.75 9.93 8.85
CA GLN A 285 -1.67 9.17 7.60
C GLN A 285 -2.93 9.29 6.74
N CYS A 286 -4.03 9.84 7.26
CA CYS A 286 -5.34 9.93 6.61
C CYS A 286 -5.79 8.55 6.07
N CYS A 287 -5.82 7.55 6.94
CA CYS A 287 -6.24 6.20 6.62
C CYS A 287 -6.70 5.44 7.86
N PHE A 288 -7.46 4.36 7.66
CA PHE A 288 -7.70 3.40 8.72
C PHE A 288 -6.53 2.42 8.85
N ARG A 289 -6.17 2.08 10.09
CA ARG A 289 -5.21 1.03 10.41
C ARG A 289 -5.75 0.10 11.51
N PRO A 290 -5.36 -1.17 11.55
CA PRO A 290 -5.73 -2.05 12.65
C PRO A 290 -5.11 -1.56 13.97
N VAL A 291 -5.78 -1.83 15.08
CA VAL A 291 -5.21 -1.66 16.42
C VAL A 291 -4.30 -2.84 16.69
N LEU A 292 -3.02 -2.55 16.96
CA LEU A 292 -1.98 -3.54 17.17
C LEU A 292 -1.20 -3.24 18.46
N ASP A 293 -0.71 -4.28 19.12
CA ASP A 293 0.23 -4.14 20.22
C ASP A 293 1.67 -3.88 19.72
N SER A 294 2.62 -3.79 20.66
CA SER A 294 4.04 -3.53 20.36
C SER A 294 4.77 -4.67 19.62
N TRP A 295 4.13 -5.83 19.47
CA TRP A 295 4.63 -7.02 18.76
C TRP A 295 3.93 -7.23 17.41
N GLY A 296 2.88 -6.45 17.13
CA GLY A 296 2.05 -6.58 15.94
C GLY A 296 0.84 -7.49 16.13
N ASN A 297 0.54 -7.95 17.34
CA ASN A 297 -0.70 -8.71 17.58
C ASN A 297 -1.91 -7.83 17.32
N SER A 298 -2.90 -8.38 16.59
CA SER A 298 -4.21 -7.75 16.43
C SER A 298 -5.14 -8.04 17.61
N SER A 299 -6.31 -7.42 17.61
CA SER A 299 -7.38 -7.74 18.57
C SER A 299 -7.96 -9.16 18.42
N VAL A 300 -7.62 -9.89 17.35
CA VAL A 300 -8.02 -11.28 17.14
C VAL A 300 -6.83 -12.22 17.45
N PRO A 301 -6.96 -13.13 18.44
CA PRO A 301 -5.85 -13.98 18.86
C PRO A 301 -5.26 -14.87 17.75
N GLY A 302 -3.93 -14.93 17.70
CA GLY A 302 -3.19 -15.72 16.72
C GLY A 302 -3.00 -15.05 15.36
N PHE A 303 -3.42 -13.79 15.21
CA PHE A 303 -3.18 -12.96 14.02
C PHE A 303 -2.27 -11.78 14.36
N LEU A 304 -1.14 -11.72 13.68
CA LEU A 304 -0.20 -10.60 13.75
C LEU A 304 -0.23 -9.85 12.42
N VAL A 305 -0.02 -8.53 12.46
CA VAL A 305 0.12 -7.69 11.28
C VAL A 305 1.52 -7.10 11.26
N ALA A 306 2.23 -7.25 10.13
CA ALA A 306 3.60 -6.77 9.98
C ALA A 306 3.77 -5.88 8.75
N GLY A 307 4.61 -4.86 8.88
CA GLY A 307 4.89 -3.88 7.83
C GLY A 307 3.72 -2.93 7.58
N ASP A 308 3.64 -2.41 6.34
CA ASP A 308 2.74 -1.31 6.00
C ASP A 308 1.23 -1.65 6.11
N GLY A 309 0.89 -2.93 6.33
CA GLY A 309 -0.48 -3.36 6.64
C GLY A 309 -0.95 -2.91 8.03
N GLY A 310 -0.03 -2.63 8.96
CA GLY A 310 -0.33 -2.10 10.30
C GLY A 310 -0.33 -0.56 10.38
N GLY A 311 0.12 0.11 9.31
CA GLY A 311 0.39 1.53 9.26
C GLY A 311 1.63 1.81 8.42
N ILE A 312 1.65 2.92 7.69
CA ILE A 312 2.69 3.19 6.68
C ILE A 312 4.02 3.58 7.36
N GLY A 313 5.03 2.71 7.23
CA GLY A 313 6.39 2.93 7.73
C GLY A 313 7.44 2.92 6.61
N GLY A 314 7.22 2.15 5.54
CA GLY A 314 8.16 1.95 4.44
C GLY A 314 8.94 0.63 4.53
N ALA A 315 9.62 0.27 3.45
CA ALA A 315 10.16 -1.09 3.25
C ALA A 315 11.14 -1.58 4.32
N LEU A 316 12.08 -0.73 4.76
CA LEU A 316 13.06 -1.11 5.80
C LEU A 316 12.40 -1.24 7.18
N ALA A 317 11.48 -0.32 7.52
CA ALA A 317 10.67 -0.47 8.72
C ALA A 317 9.84 -1.76 8.69
N ALA A 318 9.28 -2.10 7.52
CA ALA A 318 8.53 -3.33 7.34
C ALA A 318 9.37 -4.59 7.55
N GLU A 319 10.62 -4.60 7.08
CA GLU A 319 11.56 -5.70 7.34
C GLU A 319 11.78 -5.94 8.85
N HIS A 320 12.04 -4.87 9.61
CA HIS A 320 12.21 -4.97 11.08
C HIS A 320 10.91 -5.37 11.79
N ALA A 321 9.77 -4.81 11.39
CA ALA A 321 8.46 -5.19 11.92
C ALA A 321 8.16 -6.68 11.69
N GLY A 322 8.55 -7.23 10.53
CA GLY A 322 8.45 -8.65 10.23
C GLY A 322 9.24 -9.53 11.20
N ARG A 323 10.50 -9.15 11.51
CA ARG A 323 11.32 -9.88 12.48
C ARG A 323 10.77 -9.81 13.91
N ILE A 324 10.26 -8.65 14.32
CA ILE A 324 9.62 -8.48 15.64
C ILE A 324 8.41 -9.40 15.77
N ALA A 325 7.53 -9.41 14.76
CA ALA A 325 6.36 -10.30 14.75
C ALA A 325 6.77 -11.78 14.77
N ALA A 326 7.84 -12.16 14.08
CA ALA A 326 8.36 -13.53 14.09
C ALA A 326 8.87 -13.97 15.48
N TRP A 327 9.56 -13.09 16.22
CA TRP A 327 9.95 -13.38 17.60
C TRP A 327 8.73 -13.63 18.50
N GLU A 328 7.69 -12.82 18.35
CA GLU A 328 6.44 -13.00 19.10
C GLU A 328 5.74 -14.31 18.73
N VAL A 329 5.69 -14.67 17.44
CA VAL A 329 5.13 -15.97 17.01
C VAL A 329 5.89 -17.13 17.65
N LEU A 330 7.22 -17.11 17.68
CA LEU A 330 8.01 -18.17 18.33
C LEU A 330 7.68 -18.30 19.83
N HIS A 331 7.46 -17.17 20.50
CA HIS A 331 7.06 -17.14 21.90
C HIS A 331 5.65 -17.71 22.09
N GLN A 332 4.67 -17.29 21.30
CA GLN A 332 3.28 -17.79 21.34
C GLN A 332 3.18 -19.29 21.05
N LEU A 333 4.07 -19.82 20.21
CA LEU A 333 4.18 -21.25 19.92
C LEU A 333 4.83 -22.07 21.05
N GLY A 334 5.35 -21.40 22.09
CA GLY A 334 6.08 -22.04 23.20
C GLY A 334 7.48 -22.51 22.83
N ARG A 335 8.05 -22.02 21.72
CA ARG A 335 9.40 -22.43 21.25
C ARG A 335 10.52 -21.67 21.96
N ILE A 336 10.22 -20.48 22.48
CA ILE A 336 11.13 -19.65 23.26
C ILE A 336 10.41 -18.98 24.42
N ASP A 337 11.16 -18.61 25.46
CA ASP A 337 10.65 -17.78 26.56
C ASP A 337 10.62 -16.28 26.19
N ALA A 338 10.00 -15.49 27.06
CA ALA A 338 9.87 -14.05 26.87
C ALA A 338 11.23 -13.33 26.89
N ALA A 339 12.18 -13.80 27.70
CA ALA A 339 13.52 -13.21 27.80
C ALA A 339 14.27 -13.32 26.46
N ARG A 340 14.24 -14.50 25.82
CA ARG A 340 14.83 -14.72 24.50
C ARG A 340 14.10 -13.94 23.41
N ARG A 341 12.77 -13.87 23.45
CA ARG A 341 11.98 -13.03 22.53
C ARG A 341 12.43 -11.58 22.59
N ASP A 342 12.48 -11.01 23.79
CA ASP A 342 12.79 -9.60 24.01
C ASP A 342 14.23 -9.27 23.62
N ALA A 343 15.18 -10.13 23.97
CA ALA A 343 16.57 -10.01 23.57
C ALA A 343 16.75 -10.10 22.04
N GLY A 344 16.07 -11.05 21.40
CA GLY A 344 16.11 -11.24 19.94
C GLY A 344 15.50 -10.09 19.16
N ALA A 345 14.43 -9.48 19.66
CA ALA A 345 13.73 -8.38 19.01
C ALA A 345 14.35 -7.00 19.27
N ALA A 346 15.19 -6.85 20.31
CA ALA A 346 15.75 -5.56 20.71
C ALA A 346 16.50 -4.80 19.59
N PRO A 347 17.32 -5.43 18.73
CA PRO A 347 17.98 -4.74 17.61
C PRO A 347 16.96 -4.22 16.59
N ASP A 348 16.01 -5.06 16.17
CA ASP A 348 14.97 -4.67 15.21
C ASP A 348 14.05 -3.58 15.76
N ARG A 349 13.77 -3.57 17.07
CA ARG A 349 12.99 -2.48 17.72
C ARG A 349 13.69 -1.12 17.62
N ARG A 350 15.01 -1.08 17.81
CA ARG A 350 15.79 0.16 17.68
C ARG A 350 15.80 0.68 16.24
N GLU A 351 16.06 -0.21 15.29
CA GLU A 351 16.07 0.17 13.87
C GLU A 351 14.68 0.57 13.36
N LEU A 352 13.63 -0.15 13.79
CA LEU A 352 12.24 0.23 13.48
C LEU A 352 11.95 1.66 13.97
N ALA A 353 12.28 1.98 15.23
CA ALA A 353 12.10 3.32 15.76
C ALA A 353 12.90 4.38 14.97
N ALA A 354 14.14 4.07 14.57
CA ALA A 354 14.97 4.97 13.77
C ALA A 354 14.40 5.23 12.37
N HIS A 355 13.85 4.22 11.72
CA HIS A 355 13.18 4.35 10.42
C HIS A 355 11.84 5.09 10.52
N LEU A 356 11.11 4.93 11.62
CA LEU A 356 9.82 5.59 11.84
C LEU A 356 9.96 7.05 12.31
N ALA A 357 11.12 7.46 12.83
CA ALA A 357 11.32 8.82 13.36
C ALA A 357 11.08 9.95 12.33
N ILE A 358 11.27 9.67 11.05
CA ILE A 358 11.02 10.64 9.95
C ILE A 358 9.52 10.80 9.63
N ARG A 359 8.67 9.84 10.03
CA ARG A 359 7.29 9.73 9.59
C ARG A 359 6.47 10.99 9.86
N PRO A 360 6.44 11.55 11.09
CA PRO A 360 5.62 12.74 11.39
C PRO A 360 5.94 13.94 10.49
N LEU A 361 7.21 14.08 10.08
CA LEU A 361 7.63 15.09 9.12
C LEU A 361 7.05 14.81 7.73
N LEU A 362 7.17 13.58 7.23
CA LEU A 362 6.66 13.19 5.91
C LEU A 362 5.13 13.26 5.83
N GLU A 363 4.42 12.78 6.86
CA GLU A 363 2.95 12.88 6.93
C GLU A 363 2.49 14.33 6.86
N ARG A 364 3.23 15.25 7.49
CA ARG A 364 2.87 16.66 7.44
C ARG A 364 3.20 17.31 6.09
N ILE A 365 4.38 17.06 5.53
CA ILE A 365 4.82 17.62 4.24
C ILE A 365 3.94 17.11 3.10
N PHE A 366 3.64 15.82 3.10
CA PHE A 366 2.93 15.12 2.03
C PHE A 366 1.48 14.80 2.41
N ARG A 367 0.87 15.65 3.25
CA ARG A 367 -0.53 15.48 3.64
C ARG A 367 -1.42 15.52 2.39
N PRO A 368 -2.32 14.54 2.18
CA PRO A 368 -3.26 14.58 1.06
C PRO A 368 -4.17 15.81 1.12
N ARG A 369 -4.49 16.39 -0.04
CA ARG A 369 -5.40 17.53 -0.13
C ARG A 369 -6.83 17.10 0.18
N ALA A 370 -7.60 17.98 0.83
CA ALA A 370 -9.01 17.72 1.14
C ALA A 370 -9.83 17.44 -0.13
N GLU A 371 -9.57 18.16 -1.22
CA GLU A 371 -10.20 17.97 -2.54
C GLU A 371 -10.09 16.54 -3.08
N ILE A 372 -9.07 15.79 -2.66
CA ILE A 372 -8.84 14.40 -3.09
C ILE A 372 -9.62 13.42 -2.22
N LEU A 373 -9.76 13.75 -0.93
CA LEU A 373 -10.54 12.94 0.01
C LEU A 373 -12.05 13.14 -0.18
N THR A 374 -12.47 14.36 -0.51
CA THR A 374 -13.87 14.76 -0.74
C THR A 374 -14.01 15.51 -2.07
N PRO A 375 -13.94 14.80 -3.22
CA PRO A 375 -13.96 15.41 -4.55
C PRO A 375 -15.30 16.05 -4.91
N ALA A 376 -15.31 16.86 -5.96
CA ALA A 376 -16.51 17.52 -6.49
C ALA A 376 -17.56 16.51 -6.99
N ASP A 377 -18.82 16.94 -7.08
CA ASP A 377 -19.98 16.07 -7.28
C ASP A 377 -19.92 15.26 -8.57
N GLU A 378 -19.37 15.82 -9.65
CA GLU A 378 -19.25 15.18 -10.96
C GLU A 378 -18.23 14.02 -10.98
N VAL A 379 -17.36 13.93 -9.97
CA VAL A 379 -16.25 12.97 -9.98
C VAL A 379 -16.75 11.57 -9.64
N VAL A 380 -16.51 10.61 -10.53
CA VAL A 380 -16.74 9.18 -10.28
C VAL A 380 -15.81 8.71 -9.15
N VAL A 381 -16.35 8.22 -8.04
CA VAL A 381 -15.58 7.68 -6.91
C VAL A 381 -15.57 6.16 -6.88
N CYS A 382 -16.60 5.51 -7.43
CA CYS A 382 -16.64 4.06 -7.60
C CYS A 382 -16.61 3.68 -9.08
N ARG A 383 -15.42 3.47 -9.63
CA ARG A 383 -15.22 3.09 -11.04
C ARG A 383 -15.88 1.76 -11.47
N CYS A 384 -16.19 0.87 -10.53
CA CYS A 384 -16.79 -0.43 -10.86
C CYS A 384 -18.30 -0.36 -11.06
N GLU A 385 -18.95 0.59 -10.38
CA GLU A 385 -20.42 0.76 -10.41
C GLU A 385 -20.79 2.16 -10.89
N GLU A 386 -19.81 2.91 -11.42
CA GLU A 386 -19.93 4.25 -12.00
C GLU A 386 -20.58 5.30 -11.08
N ILE A 387 -20.36 5.18 -9.77
CA ILE A 387 -20.97 6.08 -8.77
C ILE A 387 -20.14 7.34 -8.58
N THR A 388 -20.79 8.50 -8.64
CA THR A 388 -20.20 9.82 -8.41
C THR A 388 -20.20 10.25 -6.95
N ALA A 389 -19.35 11.22 -6.61
CA ALA A 389 -19.32 11.81 -5.28
C ALA A 389 -20.66 12.50 -4.92
N GLY A 390 -21.30 13.15 -5.90
CA GLY A 390 -22.60 13.80 -5.72
C GLY A 390 -23.69 12.81 -5.33
N GLN A 391 -23.74 11.64 -5.97
CA GLN A 391 -24.69 10.57 -5.61
C GLN A 391 -24.49 10.08 -4.17
N VAL A 392 -23.23 9.97 -3.71
CA VAL A 392 -22.93 9.60 -2.31
C VAL A 392 -23.43 10.67 -1.35
N ARG A 393 -23.23 11.96 -1.64
CA ARG A 393 -23.75 13.05 -0.81
C ARG A 393 -25.27 13.08 -0.78
N GLU A 394 -25.91 12.88 -1.93
CA GLU A 394 -27.37 12.83 -2.06
C GLU A 394 -27.98 11.78 -1.12
N VAL A 395 -27.51 10.53 -1.17
CA VAL A 395 -28.09 9.49 -0.29
C VAL A 395 -27.87 9.79 1.20
N VAL A 396 -26.77 10.47 1.57
CA VAL A 396 -26.53 10.92 2.94
C VAL A 396 -27.56 11.98 3.36
N ARG A 397 -27.87 12.94 2.50
CA ARG A 397 -28.95 13.93 2.73
C ARG A 397 -30.32 13.26 2.88
N HIS A 398 -30.52 12.11 2.25
CA HIS A 398 -31.72 11.28 2.40
C HIS A 398 -31.68 10.34 3.62
N GLY A 399 -30.69 10.47 4.51
CA GLY A 399 -30.63 9.73 5.78
C GLY A 399 -29.71 8.50 5.75
N CYS A 400 -28.86 8.33 4.73
CA CYS A 400 -27.83 7.30 4.76
C CYS A 400 -26.77 7.60 5.83
N LEU A 401 -26.65 6.71 6.82
CA LEU A 401 -25.77 6.88 7.96
C LEU A 401 -24.32 6.45 7.68
N GLY A 402 -24.09 5.46 6.83
CA GLY A 402 -22.74 4.91 6.70
C GLY A 402 -22.50 4.08 5.44
N PRO A 403 -21.25 3.64 5.22
CA PRO A 403 -20.83 3.02 3.97
C PRO A 403 -21.64 1.77 3.60
N ASN A 404 -22.01 0.92 4.56
CA ASN A 404 -22.80 -0.29 4.26
C ASN A 404 -24.24 0.03 3.82
N GLN A 405 -24.82 1.12 4.30
CA GLN A 405 -26.12 1.58 3.85
C GLN A 405 -26.01 2.26 2.47
N ALA A 406 -24.97 3.08 2.26
CA ALA A 406 -24.66 3.65 0.95
C ALA A 406 -24.44 2.57 -0.11
N LYS A 407 -23.80 1.46 0.27
CA LYS A 407 -23.67 0.26 -0.57
C LYS A 407 -25.04 -0.31 -0.98
N SER A 408 -26.03 -0.30 -0.10
CA SER A 408 -27.38 -0.81 -0.42
C SER A 408 -28.15 0.12 -1.36
N PHE A 409 -27.97 1.44 -1.23
CA PHE A 409 -28.61 2.42 -2.10
C PHE A 409 -27.94 2.57 -3.48
N LEU A 410 -26.60 2.63 -3.50
CA LEU A 410 -25.82 3.01 -4.68
C LEU A 410 -24.98 1.88 -5.25
N ARG A 411 -24.89 0.73 -4.56
CA ARG A 411 -23.96 -0.36 -4.90
C ARG A 411 -22.47 0.00 -4.79
N ALA A 412 -22.13 1.20 -4.32
CA ALA A 412 -20.75 1.62 -4.11
C ALA A 412 -19.98 0.60 -3.25
N GLY A 413 -18.89 0.05 -3.80
CA GLY A 413 -18.10 -1.00 -3.18
C GLY A 413 -18.56 -2.44 -3.44
N MET A 414 -19.53 -2.68 -4.34
CA MET A 414 -19.98 -4.02 -4.75
C MET A 414 -19.23 -4.62 -5.94
N GLY A 415 -18.50 -3.81 -6.71
CA GLY A 415 -17.74 -4.31 -7.86
C GLY A 415 -16.57 -5.23 -7.51
N PRO A 416 -15.82 -5.73 -8.52
CA PRO A 416 -14.75 -6.73 -8.32
C PRO A 416 -13.63 -6.29 -7.36
N CYS A 417 -13.41 -4.98 -7.22
CA CYS A 417 -12.42 -4.45 -6.27
C CYS A 417 -12.87 -4.55 -4.79
N GLN A 418 -14.15 -4.84 -4.53
CA GLN A 418 -14.76 -4.97 -3.20
C GLN A 418 -14.49 -3.76 -2.29
N GLY A 419 -14.66 -2.56 -2.86
CA GLY A 419 -14.53 -1.31 -2.11
C GLY A 419 -13.09 -0.84 -1.86
N ARG A 420 -12.05 -1.55 -2.31
CA ARG A 420 -10.64 -1.10 -2.18
C ARG A 420 -10.43 0.31 -2.73
N MET A 421 -10.91 0.56 -3.95
CA MET A 421 -10.66 1.81 -4.67
C MET A 421 -11.58 2.96 -4.27
N CYS A 422 -12.77 2.68 -3.73
CA CYS A 422 -13.75 3.72 -3.43
C CYS A 422 -14.02 3.90 -1.94
N GLY A 423 -13.73 2.90 -1.10
CA GLY A 423 -14.23 2.87 0.27
C GLY A 423 -13.71 3.99 1.16
N LEU A 424 -12.45 4.39 0.99
CA LEU A 424 -11.88 5.50 1.75
C LEU A 424 -12.58 6.82 1.39
N THR A 425 -12.74 7.09 0.09
CA THR A 425 -13.41 8.28 -0.43
C THR A 425 -14.90 8.29 -0.06
N VAL A 426 -15.60 7.15 -0.17
CA VAL A 426 -17.01 7.03 0.22
C VAL A 426 -17.19 7.33 1.71
N SER A 427 -16.35 6.74 2.58
CA SER A 427 -16.38 7.06 4.01
C SER A 427 -16.09 8.55 4.28
N ALA A 428 -15.11 9.13 3.58
CA ALA A 428 -14.76 10.54 3.74
C ALA A 428 -15.88 11.49 3.30
N LEU A 429 -16.56 11.19 2.19
CA LEU A 429 -17.72 11.94 1.72
C LEU A 429 -18.88 11.88 2.72
N ILE A 430 -19.17 10.69 3.26
CA ILE A 430 -20.22 10.52 4.28
C ILE A 430 -19.86 11.29 5.56
N ALA A 431 -18.59 11.21 6.01
CA ALA A 431 -18.11 11.92 7.19
C ALA A 431 -18.26 13.43 7.04
N ALA A 432 -17.82 13.97 5.90
CA ALA A 432 -17.92 15.39 5.59
C ALA A 432 -19.38 15.86 5.50
N GLU A 433 -20.25 15.12 4.80
CA GLU A 433 -21.65 15.51 4.61
C GLU A 433 -22.47 15.40 5.92
N ARG A 434 -22.11 14.46 6.81
CA ARG A 434 -22.73 14.32 8.15
C ARG A 434 -22.12 15.23 9.21
N GLY A 435 -20.95 15.83 8.97
CA GLY A 435 -20.22 16.65 9.94
C GLY A 435 -19.65 15.87 11.12
N ILE A 436 -19.25 14.61 10.91
CA ILE A 436 -18.72 13.71 11.97
C ILE A 436 -17.34 13.16 11.62
N GLY A 437 -16.67 12.54 12.60
CA GLY A 437 -15.34 11.96 12.42
C GLY A 437 -15.33 10.66 11.59
N MET A 438 -14.18 10.35 11.00
CA MET A 438 -13.98 9.13 10.20
C MET A 438 -14.17 7.84 11.02
N ASP A 439 -13.78 7.84 12.30
CA ASP A 439 -14.01 6.70 13.20
C ASP A 439 -15.50 6.40 13.39
N GLU A 440 -16.34 7.43 13.49
CA GLU A 440 -17.78 7.28 13.68
C GLU A 440 -18.47 6.75 12.41
N VAL A 441 -18.01 7.17 11.22
CA VAL A 441 -18.51 6.64 9.94
C VAL A 441 -18.06 5.20 9.71
N GLY A 442 -16.82 4.90 10.06
CA GLY A 442 -16.18 3.61 9.80
C GLY A 442 -15.98 3.33 8.31
N TYR A 443 -16.00 2.06 7.95
CA TYR A 443 -15.72 1.56 6.59
C TYR A 443 -16.70 0.46 6.19
N PHE A 444 -16.64 0.01 4.95
CA PHE A 444 -17.39 -1.17 4.52
C PHE A 444 -17.09 -2.39 5.38
N ARG A 445 -18.13 -3.20 5.64
CA ARG A 445 -17.96 -4.56 6.12
C ARG A 445 -17.39 -5.40 4.99
N ILE A 446 -16.19 -5.94 5.21
CA ILE A 446 -15.52 -6.82 4.26
C ILE A 446 -15.94 -8.25 4.54
N ARG A 447 -16.18 -9.02 3.48
CA ARG A 447 -16.62 -10.42 3.53
C ARG A 447 -15.77 -11.25 2.57
N PRO A 448 -15.62 -12.57 2.83
CA PRO A 448 -15.11 -13.48 1.83
C PRO A 448 -16.09 -13.59 0.64
N PRO A 449 -15.58 -13.91 -0.57
CA PRO A 449 -14.16 -14.04 -0.88
C PRO A 449 -13.49 -12.65 -1.00
N LEU A 450 -12.33 -12.49 -0.37
CA LEU A 450 -11.55 -11.24 -0.36
C LEU A 450 -11.19 -10.78 -1.77
N LYS A 451 -10.94 -11.73 -2.66
CA LYS A 451 -10.71 -11.54 -4.09
C LYS A 451 -11.57 -12.53 -4.86
N PRO A 452 -12.01 -12.21 -6.08
CA PRO A 452 -12.86 -13.12 -6.85
C PRO A 452 -12.21 -14.49 -7.04
N VAL A 453 -12.97 -15.54 -6.74
CA VAL A 453 -12.66 -16.94 -7.05
C VAL A 453 -13.74 -17.49 -7.98
N THR A 454 -13.36 -18.36 -8.88
CA THR A 454 -14.28 -19.01 -9.80
C THR A 454 -15.02 -20.16 -9.10
N VAL A 455 -16.24 -20.45 -9.56
CA VAL A 455 -16.99 -21.62 -9.07
C VAL A 455 -16.24 -22.92 -9.36
N GLY A 456 -15.51 -22.99 -10.47
CA GLY A 456 -14.68 -24.16 -10.82
C GLY A 456 -13.55 -24.42 -9.82
N GLU A 457 -12.87 -23.37 -9.36
CA GLU A 457 -11.81 -23.49 -8.34
C GLU A 457 -12.36 -24.04 -7.02
N LEU A 458 -13.57 -23.62 -6.62
CA LEU A 458 -14.23 -24.11 -5.40
C LEU A 458 -14.73 -25.55 -5.57
N ALA A 459 -15.28 -25.89 -6.74
CA ALA A 459 -15.76 -27.25 -7.03
C ALA A 459 -14.62 -28.28 -7.12
N ALA A 460 -13.41 -27.84 -7.47
CA ALA A 460 -12.21 -28.68 -7.53
C ALA A 460 -11.51 -28.88 -6.18
N MET A 461 -12.05 -28.30 -5.11
CA MET A 461 -11.47 -28.36 -3.77
C MET A 461 -11.77 -29.69 -3.09
N ASP A 462 -10.74 -30.30 -2.48
CA ASP A 462 -10.93 -31.42 -1.58
C ASP A 462 -11.58 -30.90 -0.28
N ILE A 463 -12.89 -31.11 -0.11
CA ILE A 463 -13.60 -30.79 1.13
C ILE A 463 -13.09 -31.75 2.21
N PRO A 464 -12.43 -31.27 3.28
CA PRO A 464 -12.10 -32.12 4.41
C PRO A 464 -13.41 -32.67 4.98
N ARG A 465 -13.57 -34.00 4.96
CA ARG A 465 -14.73 -34.69 5.57
C ARG A 465 -14.67 -34.62 7.08
#